data_AF-A0A965Y8A7-F1
#
_entry.id   AF-A0A965Y8A7-F1
#
_cell.length_a   1.000
_cell.length_b   1.000
_cell.length_c   1.000
_cell.angle_alpha   90.00
_cell.angle_beta   90.00
_cell.angle_gamma   90.00
#
_symmetry.space_group_name_H-M   'P 1'
#
loop_
_entity.id
_entity.type
_entity.pdbx_description
1 polymer ?
#
loop_
_entity_poly.entity_id
_entity_poly.type
_entity_poly.pdbx_seq_one_letter_code
_entity_poly.pdbx_strand_id
1 'polypeptide(L)'
;MESINLKEEFSKNLALRENARDLFKFLFENNIKTIDFKEVEYVSRSFANELLSLEKENKFNINKINMNDDVSIMFKYALEESPKRKLSSGFKVGNVDEILSVI
;
A
#
# COMPACT_ATOMS: atom_id res chain seq x y z
N MET A 1 25.76 1.69 -5.86
CA MET A 1 24.43 1.70 -5.22
C MET A 1 23.80 0.36 -5.54
N GLU A 2 23.50 -0.44 -4.54
CA GLU A 2 22.79 -1.71 -4.74
C GLU A 2 21.31 -1.40 -4.98
N SER A 3 20.76 -1.96 -6.06
CA SER A 3 19.37 -1.80 -6.48
C SER A 3 18.80 -3.17 -6.83
N ILE A 4 17.59 -3.45 -6.37
CA ILE A 4 16.88 -4.69 -6.68
C ILE A 4 15.95 -4.48 -7.88
N ASN A 5 15.95 -5.44 -8.80
CA ASN A 5 14.92 -5.55 -9.83
C ASN A 5 13.72 -6.32 -9.26
N LEU A 6 12.59 -5.63 -9.09
CA LEU A 6 11.37 -6.19 -8.50
C LEU A 6 10.79 -7.39 -9.26
N LYS A 7 11.02 -7.49 -10.57
CA LYS A 7 10.43 -8.57 -11.38
C LYS A 7 11.12 -9.91 -11.17
N GLU A 8 12.44 -9.89 -10.92
CA GLU A 8 13.22 -11.10 -10.69
C GLU A 8 12.96 -11.70 -9.30
N GLU A 9 12.71 -10.86 -8.29
CA GLU A 9 12.56 -11.31 -6.90
C GLU A 9 11.11 -11.47 -6.40
N PHE A 10 10.14 -10.69 -6.91
CA PHE A 10 8.78 -10.64 -6.33
C PHE A 10 7.63 -10.93 -7.33
N SER A 11 7.95 -11.45 -8.53
CA SER A 11 7.04 -12.02 -9.54
C SER A 11 5.64 -11.37 -9.65
N LYS A 12 5.45 -10.47 -10.62
CA LYS A 12 4.18 -10.01 -11.23
C LYS A 12 3.01 -9.52 -10.35
N ASN A 13 2.98 -9.77 -9.04
CA ASN A 13 1.83 -9.55 -8.18
C ASN A 13 2.13 -8.52 -7.09
N LEU A 14 2.67 -7.36 -7.43
CA LEU A 14 2.75 -6.20 -6.53
C LEU A 14 1.36 -5.57 -6.22
N ALA A 15 0.30 -6.37 -6.39
CA ALA A 15 -1.08 -6.02 -6.08
C ALA A 15 -1.44 -6.29 -4.62
N LEU A 16 -0.71 -7.15 -3.91
CA LEU A 16 -1.07 -7.61 -2.58
C LEU A 16 -0.31 -6.89 -1.46
N ARG A 17 -0.97 -6.73 -0.30
CA ARG A 17 -0.41 -6.05 0.87
C ARG A 17 0.71 -6.86 1.49
N GLU A 18 0.60 -8.19 1.50
CA GLU A 18 1.64 -9.09 2.02
C GLU A 18 2.96 -8.90 1.27
N ASN A 19 2.90 -8.74 -0.05
CA ASN A 19 4.07 -8.55 -0.89
C ASN A 19 4.80 -7.23 -0.58
N ALA A 20 4.09 -6.18 -0.15
CA ALA A 20 4.73 -4.94 0.30
C ALA A 20 5.53 -5.15 1.59
N ARG A 21 5.03 -5.99 2.51
CA ARG A 21 5.71 -6.30 3.78
C ARG A 21 6.94 -7.15 3.54
N ASP A 22 6.82 -8.19 2.73
CA ASP A 22 7.93 -9.08 2.43
C ASP A 22 9.04 -8.33 1.69
N LEU A 23 8.67 -7.49 0.72
CA LEU A 23 9.60 -6.59 0.05
C LEU A 23 10.26 -5.63 1.04
N PHE A 24 9.48 -4.95 1.88
CA PHE A 24 10.05 -4.01 2.85
C PHE A 24 11.01 -4.71 3.82
N LYS A 25 10.63 -5.88 4.34
CA LYS A 25 11.46 -6.67 5.25
C LYS A 25 12.79 -7.01 4.59
N PHE A 26 12.75 -7.50 3.35
CA PHE A 26 13.96 -7.81 2.58
C PHE A 26 14.85 -6.58 2.41
N LEU A 27 14.28 -5.44 2.01
CA LEU A 27 15.01 -4.18 1.85
C LEU A 27 15.63 -3.69 3.16
N PHE A 28 14.88 -3.81 4.26
CA PHE A 28 15.32 -3.36 5.57
C PHE A 28 16.45 -4.24 6.12
N GLU A 29 16.30 -5.56 6.06
CA GLU A 29 17.30 -6.53 6.53
C GLU A 29 18.61 -6.44 5.74
N ASN A 30 18.52 -6.15 4.44
CA ASN A 30 19.70 -5.99 3.57
C ASN A 30 20.16 -4.53 3.44
N ASN A 31 19.52 -3.58 4.12
CA ASN A 31 19.80 -2.13 4.04
C ASN A 31 19.80 -1.57 2.60
N ILE A 32 18.93 -2.11 1.73
CA ILE A 32 18.79 -1.71 0.34
C ILE A 32 17.77 -0.57 0.25
N LYS A 33 18.22 0.58 -0.25
CA LYS A 33 17.43 1.82 -0.27
C LYS A 33 16.92 2.22 -1.65
N THR A 34 17.12 1.38 -2.66
CA THR A 34 16.67 1.66 -4.03
C THR A 34 15.89 0.49 -4.60
N ILE A 35 14.69 0.77 -5.08
CA ILE A 35 13.81 -0.17 -5.77
C ILE A 35 13.63 0.29 -7.21
N ASP A 36 13.85 -0.62 -8.16
CA ASP A 36 13.62 -0.40 -9.58
C ASP A 36 12.27 -0.99 -10.04
N PHE A 37 11.38 -0.12 -10.54
CA PHE A 37 10.05 -0.47 -11.06
C PHE A 37 10.01 -0.62 -12.59
N LYS A 38 11.14 -0.62 -13.30
CA LYS A 38 11.22 -0.62 -14.77
C LYS A 38 10.38 -1.69 -15.46
N GLU A 39 10.23 -2.86 -14.85
CA GLU A 39 9.45 -3.98 -15.40
C GLU A 39 8.15 -4.27 -14.63
N VAL A 40 7.72 -3.33 -13.80
CA VAL A 40 6.46 -3.40 -13.07
C VAL A 40 5.40 -2.64 -13.84
N GLU A 41 4.38 -3.37 -14.29
CA GLU A 41 3.25 -2.77 -15.02
C GLU A 41 2.28 -2.07 -14.08
N TYR A 42 2.03 -2.63 -12.89
CA TYR A 42 1.02 -2.15 -11.96
C TYR A 42 1.38 -2.46 -10.50
N VAL A 43 0.98 -1.56 -9.59
CA VAL A 43 0.92 -1.81 -8.14
C VAL A 43 -0.47 -1.44 -7.64
N SER A 44 -0.98 -2.11 -6.61
CA SER A 44 -2.24 -1.67 -6.00
C SER A 44 -2.04 -0.49 -5.07
N ARG A 45 -3.10 0.28 -4.85
CA ARG A 45 -3.12 1.33 -3.81
C ARG A 45 -2.82 0.75 -2.41
N SER A 46 -3.29 -0.47 -2.13
CA SER A 46 -3.04 -1.14 -0.85
C SER A 46 -1.55 -1.47 -0.65
N PHE A 47 -0.88 -1.93 -1.72
CA PHE A 47 0.56 -2.15 -1.72
C PHE A 47 1.30 -0.84 -1.47
N ALA A 48 0.97 0.22 -2.24
CA ALA A 48 1.62 1.52 -2.11
C ALA A 48 1.45 2.13 -0.71
N ASN A 49 0.23 2.07 -0.15
CA ASN A 49 -0.06 2.51 1.21
C ASN A 49 0.78 1.76 2.25
N GLU A 50 0.85 0.43 2.15
CA GLU A 50 1.60 -0.37 3.12
C GLU A 50 3.09 -0.07 3.06
N LEU A 51 3.68 -0.03 1.86
CA LEU A 51 5.09 0.26 1.69
C LEU A 51 5.45 1.64 2.28
N LEU A 52 4.64 2.66 2.00
CA LEU A 52 4.84 4.00 2.56
C LEU A 52 4.64 4.04 4.09
N SER A 53 3.70 3.27 4.64
CA SER A 53 3.51 3.16 6.09
C SER A 53 4.76 2.59 6.76
N LEU A 54 5.30 1.50 6.20
CA LEU A 54 6.49 0.85 6.71
C LEU A 54 7.73 1.73 6.61
N GLU A 55 7.90 2.47 5.50
CA GLU A 55 8.97 3.48 5.35
C GLU A 55 8.92 4.51 6.48
N LYS A 56 7.72 5.05 6.75
CA LYS A 56 7.50 6.07 7.78
C LYS A 56 7.72 5.53 9.20
N GLU A 57 7.15 4.36 9.50
CA GLU A 57 7.24 3.72 10.83
C GLU A 57 8.68 3.40 11.21
N ASN A 58 9.47 2.92 10.24
CA ASN A 58 10.84 2.47 10.48
C ASN A 58 11.90 3.55 10.17
N LYS A 59 11.50 4.76 9.75
CA LYS A 59 12.39 5.84 9.30
C LYS A 59 13.37 5.37 8.21
N PHE A 60 12.90 4.48 7.34
CA PHE A 60 13.69 3.86 6.28
C PHE A 60 13.24 4.40 4.93
N ASN A 61 13.99 5.36 4.39
CA ASN A 61 13.64 6.03 3.14
C ASN A 61 14.06 5.19 1.93
N ILE A 62 13.08 4.75 1.17
CA ILE A 62 13.28 3.96 -0.05
C ILE A 62 13.13 4.87 -1.27
N ASN A 63 14.19 4.93 -2.07
CA ASN A 63 14.19 5.56 -3.38
C ASN A 63 13.52 4.65 -4.42
N LYS A 64 12.50 5.16 -5.11
CA LYS A 64 11.70 4.42 -6.09
C LYS A 64 12.04 4.98 -7.47
N ILE A 65 12.63 4.18 -8.34
CA ILE A 65 13.09 4.60 -9.68
C ILE A 65 12.34 3.86 -10.79
N ASN A 66 12.32 4.45 -11.99
CA ASN A 66 11.68 3.90 -13.20
C ASN A 66 10.22 3.48 -13.02
N MET A 67 9.46 4.21 -12.19
CA MET A 67 8.02 4.01 -12.09
C MET A 67 7.35 4.48 -13.39
N ASN A 68 6.48 3.65 -13.96
CA ASN A 68 5.57 4.10 -15.02
C ASN A 68 4.45 4.98 -14.42
N ASP A 69 3.58 5.52 -15.28
CA ASP A 69 2.50 6.42 -14.86
C ASP A 69 1.49 5.72 -13.92
N ASP A 70 1.15 4.47 -14.20
CA ASP A 70 0.18 3.68 -13.41
C ASP A 70 0.72 3.34 -12.00
N VAL A 71 2.01 3.10 -11.87
CA VAL A 71 2.67 2.87 -10.58
C VAL A 71 2.77 4.19 -9.82
N SER A 72 3.22 5.25 -10.49
CA SER A 72 3.41 6.58 -9.89
C SER A 72 2.09 7.14 -9.34
N ILE A 73 0.99 6.99 -10.07
CA ILE A 73 -0.32 7.49 -9.64
C ILE A 73 -0.84 6.76 -8.41
N MET A 74 -0.53 5.47 -8.25
CA MET A 74 -0.94 4.70 -7.07
C MET A 74 -0.19 5.14 -5.80
N PHE A 75 1.11 5.42 -5.91
CA PHE A 75 1.86 6.03 -4.80
C PHE A 75 1.37 7.44 -4.48
N LYS A 76 1.00 8.23 -5.49
CA LYS A 76 0.39 9.54 -5.27
C LYS A 76 -0.94 9.42 -4.52
N TYR A 77 -1.83 8.53 -4.94
CA TYR A 77 -3.10 8.28 -4.26
C TYR A 77 -2.95 7.66 -2.86
N ALA A 78 -1.82 6.99 -2.60
CA ALA A 78 -1.49 6.52 -1.28
C ALA A 78 -1.07 7.66 -0.33
N LEU A 79 -0.35 8.66 -0.86
CA LEU A 79 0.05 9.86 -0.11
C LEU A 79 -1.10 10.85 0.11
N GLU A 80 -2.01 10.96 -0.85
CA GLU A 80 -3.22 11.75 -0.70
C GLU A 80 -4.12 11.06 0.33
N GLU A 81 -4.11 11.56 1.57
CA GLU A 81 -5.09 11.18 2.59
C GLU A 81 -6.47 11.24 1.92
N SER A 82 -7.15 10.09 1.81
CA SER A 82 -8.57 10.09 1.44
C SER A 82 -9.23 11.19 2.26
N PRO A 83 -9.97 12.14 1.65
CA PRO A 83 -10.58 13.23 2.38
C PRO A 83 -11.32 12.58 3.54
N LYS A 84 -10.89 12.89 4.77
CA LYS A 84 -11.44 12.29 5.98
C LYS A 84 -12.94 12.40 5.80
N ARG A 85 -13.62 11.29 5.51
CA ARG A 85 -15.08 11.28 5.54
C ARG A 85 -15.34 11.69 6.97
N LYS A 86 -15.77 12.95 7.18
CA LYS A 86 -16.38 13.35 8.43
C LYS A 86 -17.42 12.25 8.62
N LEU A 87 -17.21 11.36 9.60
CA LEU A 87 -18.30 10.49 10.01
C LEU A 87 -19.41 11.47 10.33
N SER A 88 -20.42 11.57 9.45
CA SER A 88 -21.66 12.19 9.83
C SER A 88 -22.08 11.43 11.07
N SER A 89 -22.17 12.12 12.20
CA SER A 89 -22.47 11.60 13.53
C SER A 89 -23.90 11.05 13.65
N GLY A 90 -24.41 10.41 12.59
CA GLY A 90 -25.80 10.03 12.40
C GLY A 90 -26.00 8.59 11.94
N PHE A 91 -25.00 7.71 12.01
CA PHE A 91 -25.27 6.27 11.85
C PHE A 91 -25.91 5.75 13.14
N LYS A 92 -27.24 5.87 13.24
CA LYS A 92 -28.03 5.17 14.25
C LYS A 92 -28.19 3.72 13.77
N VAL A 93 -27.48 2.80 14.41
CA VAL A 93 -27.80 1.38 14.33
C VAL A 93 -29.17 1.22 15.00
N GLY A 94 -30.21 0.92 14.23
CA GLY A 94 -31.50 0.54 14.80
C GLY A 94 -31.33 -0.78 15.55
N ASN A 95 -31.85 -0.86 16.77
CA ASN A 95 -31.91 -2.12 17.50
C ASN A 95 -32.68 -3.16 16.67
N VAL A 96 -32.07 -4.33 16.48
CA VAL A 96 -32.63 -5.43 15.68
C VAL A 96 -33.83 -6.10 16.40
N ASP A 97 -34.06 -5.77 17.67
CA ASP A 97 -35.10 -6.38 18.50
C ASP A 97 -36.54 -5.98 18.13
N GLU A 98 -36.76 -4.91 17.35
CA GLU A 98 -38.11 -4.51 16.91
C GLU A 98 -38.68 -5.33 15.74
N ILE A 99 -37.88 -6.17 15.07
CA ILE A 99 -38.34 -6.91 13.88
C ILE A 99 -39.04 -8.23 14.23
N LEU A 100 -38.90 -8.74 15.46
CA LEU A 100 -39.43 -10.06 15.84
C LEU A 100 -40.81 -10.05 16.54
N SER A 101 -41.49 -8.91 16.65
CA SER A 101 -42.83 -8.84 17.26
C SER A 101 -44.00 -8.93 16.27
N VAL A 102 -43.75 -9.18 14.97
CA VAL A 102 -44.79 -9.26 13.93
C VAL A 102 -44.73 -10.57 13.13
N ILE A 103 -44.58 -11.71 13.82
CA ILE A 103 -44.88 -13.03 13.23
C ILE A 103 -45.87 -13.76 14.12
#